data_AF-A0A3M2BSP6-F1
#
_entry.id   AF-A0A3M2BSP6-F1
#
_cell.length_a   1.000
_cell.length_b   1.000
_cell.length_c   1.000
_cell.angle_alpha   90.00
_cell.angle_beta   90.00
_cell.angle_gamma   90.00
#
_symmetry.space_group_name_H-M   'P 1'
#
loop_
_entity.id
_entity.type
_entity.pdbx_description
1 polymer ?
#
loop_
_entity_poly.entity_id
_entity_poly.type
_entity_poly.pdbx_seq_one_letter_code
_entity_poly.pdbx_strand_id
1 'polypeptide(L)'
;MEHLSTETLARLVDERPTPEEREHLAACRRCADELRALREQTEALGSLPDVRPPQGDWAVLEARLVSEGLVRGSRSVRRFGIAAAPAWMQAAAALVLFLAGSGTGLALAGTDPAVPVGALPVQEGTVTSVSDIRSLDDAARAVRFAEQQYVAALTRYRELENEAGLGTTQDPVARVAALETLLAASQEALRVAPTDPVLNGVFVNVFAERQQMLRQIQASEGDDSWF
;
A
#
# COMPACT_ATOMS: atom_id res chain seq x y z
N MET A 1 10.25 22.08 -45.77
CA MET A 1 9.08 21.32 -45.28
C MET A 1 9.02 21.59 -43.78
N GLU A 2 7.95 22.25 -43.32
CA GLU A 2 7.74 22.46 -41.90
C GLU A 2 7.43 21.14 -41.20
N HIS A 3 7.90 20.98 -39.96
CA HIS A 3 7.62 19.83 -39.13
C HIS A 3 6.23 19.94 -38.50
N LEU A 4 5.67 18.80 -38.08
CA LEU A 4 4.46 18.81 -37.24
C LEU A 4 4.78 19.48 -35.90
N SER A 5 3.81 20.22 -35.36
CA SER A 5 3.96 20.82 -34.04
C SER A 5 3.95 19.75 -32.94
N THR A 6 4.51 20.08 -31.79
CA THR A 6 4.56 19.18 -30.63
C THR A 6 3.16 18.79 -30.16
N GLU A 7 2.19 19.70 -30.21
CA GLU A 7 0.79 19.44 -29.88
C GLU A 7 0.15 18.42 -30.82
N THR A 8 0.45 18.52 -32.13
CA THR A 8 -0.01 17.52 -33.11
C THR A 8 0.63 16.16 -32.84
N LEU A 9 1.94 16.11 -32.57
CA LEU A 9 2.61 14.86 -32.22
C LEU A 9 2.05 14.23 -30.93
N ALA A 10 1.77 15.03 -29.91
CA ALA A 10 1.15 14.59 -28.67
C ALA A 10 -0.26 14.01 -28.90
N ARG A 11 -1.10 14.68 -29.72
CA ARG A 11 -2.41 14.16 -30.11
C ARG A 11 -2.32 12.80 -30.79
N LEU A 12 -1.32 12.61 -31.65
CA LEU A 12 -1.11 11.36 -32.41
C LEU A 12 -0.59 10.19 -31.58
N VAL A 13 -0.28 10.39 -30.29
CA VAL A 13 -0.01 9.30 -29.36
C VAL A 13 -1.25 8.41 -29.22
N ASP A 14 -2.41 9.03 -28.99
CA ASP A 14 -3.68 8.35 -28.71
C ASP A 14 -4.65 8.34 -29.90
N GLU A 15 -4.51 9.27 -30.85
CA GLU A 15 -5.39 9.41 -32.00
C GLU A 15 -4.78 8.87 -33.31
N ARG A 16 -5.66 8.55 -34.28
CA ARG A 16 -5.23 8.13 -35.62
C ARG A 16 -4.80 9.34 -36.46
N PRO A 17 -3.67 9.25 -37.20
CA PRO A 17 -3.24 10.32 -38.09
C PRO A 17 -4.16 10.45 -39.31
N THR A 18 -4.37 11.70 -39.73
CA THR A 18 -5.00 12.01 -41.01
C THR A 18 -4.14 11.48 -42.17
N PRO A 19 -4.68 11.36 -43.39
CA PRO A 19 -3.90 10.90 -44.55
C PRO A 19 -2.63 11.75 -44.79
N GLU A 20 -2.74 13.06 -44.65
CA GLU A 20 -1.64 14.02 -44.85
C GLU A 20 -0.55 13.88 -43.77
N GLU A 21 -0.96 13.75 -42.51
CA GLU A 21 -0.02 13.50 -41.40
C GLU A 21 0.71 12.18 -41.56
N ARG A 22 0.02 11.15 -42.06
CA ARG A 22 0.60 9.83 -42.31
C ARG A 22 1.64 9.87 -43.42
N GLU A 23 1.36 10.61 -44.50
CA GLU A 23 2.32 10.84 -45.57
C GLU A 23 3.55 11.61 -45.05
N HIS A 24 3.32 12.64 -44.21
CA HIS A 24 4.41 13.38 -43.57
C HIS A 24 5.27 12.48 -42.68
N LEU A 25 4.66 11.65 -41.82
CA LEU A 25 5.38 10.74 -40.92
C LEU A 25 6.16 9.66 -41.70
N ALA A 26 5.69 9.25 -42.87
CA ALA A 26 6.43 8.34 -43.75
C ALA A 26 7.65 9.01 -44.39
N ALA A 27 7.58 10.31 -44.67
CA ALA A 27 8.66 11.07 -45.30
C ALA A 27 9.65 11.70 -44.30
N CYS A 28 9.22 12.03 -43.08
CA CYS A 28 10.00 12.79 -42.10
C CYS A 28 10.43 11.93 -40.91
N ARG A 29 11.70 11.48 -40.91
CA ARG A 29 12.27 10.67 -39.82
C ARG A 29 12.21 11.36 -38.46
N ARG A 30 12.50 12.67 -38.39
CA ARG A 30 12.48 13.43 -37.14
C ARG A 30 11.13 13.34 -36.43
N CYS A 31 10.05 13.65 -37.15
CA CYS A 31 8.69 13.59 -36.59
C CYS A 31 8.28 12.15 -36.22
N ALA A 32 8.71 11.15 -37.01
CA ALA A 32 8.45 9.74 -36.72
C ALA A 32 9.19 9.24 -35.46
N ASP A 33 10.43 9.68 -35.26
CA ASP A 33 11.24 9.33 -34.08
C ASP A 33 10.70 10.04 -32.82
N GLU A 34 10.31 11.31 -32.94
CA GLU A 34 9.71 12.07 -31.84
C GLU A 34 8.36 11.48 -31.39
N LEU A 35 7.50 11.10 -32.33
CA LEU A 35 6.25 10.39 -32.01
C LEU A 35 6.50 9.03 -31.35
N ARG A 36 7.54 8.30 -31.79
CA ARG A 36 7.91 7.02 -31.18
C ARG A 36 8.36 7.21 -29.74
N ALA A 37 9.22 8.20 -29.49
CA ALA A 37 9.69 8.53 -28.16
C ALA A 37 8.54 8.92 -27.22
N LEU A 38 7.56 9.71 -27.70
CA LEU A 38 6.37 10.05 -26.91
C LEU A 38 5.53 8.80 -26.57
N ARG A 39 5.35 7.88 -27.52
CA ARG A 39 4.61 6.62 -27.27
C ARG A 39 5.32 5.72 -26.27
N GLU A 40 6.63 5.56 -26.39
CA GLU A 40 7.44 4.78 -25.45
C GLU A 40 7.36 5.36 -24.02
N GLN A 41 7.39 6.69 -23.89
CA GLN A 41 7.21 7.35 -22.59
C GLN A 41 5.81 7.11 -22.01
N THR A 42 4.76 7.25 -22.82
CA THR A 42 3.38 6.97 -22.37
C THR A 42 3.20 5.52 -21.96
N GLU A 43 3.78 4.57 -22.69
CA GLU A 43 3.76 3.14 -22.34
C GLU A 43 4.50 2.87 -21.02
N ALA A 44 5.69 3.46 -20.84
CA ALA A 44 6.45 3.34 -19.60
C ALA A 44 5.66 3.91 -18.41
N LEU A 45 5.02 5.07 -18.56
CA LEU A 45 4.16 5.66 -17.53
C LEU A 45 2.90 4.81 -17.27
N GLY A 46 2.32 4.22 -18.31
CA GLY A 46 1.17 3.30 -18.19
C GLY A 46 1.51 1.97 -17.52
N SER A 47 2.79 1.59 -17.49
CA SER A 47 3.26 0.36 -16.83
C SER A 47 3.46 0.52 -15.32
N LEU A 48 3.30 1.73 -14.78
CA LEU A 48 3.42 1.99 -13.36
C LEU A 48 2.32 1.25 -12.57
N PRO A 49 2.58 0.87 -11.31
CA PRO A 49 1.58 0.20 -10.47
C PRO A 49 0.30 1.03 -10.35
N ASP A 50 -0.85 0.38 -10.51
CA ASP A 50 -2.15 1.02 -10.30
C ASP A 50 -2.29 1.50 -8.85
N VAL A 51 -2.12 2.81 -8.66
CA VAL A 51 -2.44 3.45 -7.39
C VAL A 51 -3.95 3.61 -7.34
N ARG A 52 -4.63 2.74 -6.58
CA ARG A 52 -6.07 2.93 -6.34
C ARG A 52 -6.29 4.31 -5.69
N PRO A 53 -7.11 5.18 -6.29
CA PRO A 53 -7.45 6.46 -5.67
C PRO A 53 -8.02 6.21 -4.27
N PRO A 54 -7.85 7.17 -3.33
CA PRO A 54 -8.47 7.06 -2.02
C PRO A 54 -9.96 6.77 -2.18
N GLN A 55 -10.55 6.01 -1.25
CA GLN A 55 -12.00 5.83 -1.20
C GLN A 55 -12.66 7.16 -0.82
N GLY A 56 -12.67 8.10 -1.77
CA GLY A 56 -13.50 9.29 -1.72
C GLY A 56 -14.95 8.90 -1.92
N ASP A 57 -15.84 9.86 -1.65
CA ASP A 57 -17.27 9.64 -1.79
C ASP A 57 -17.66 9.55 -3.28
N TRP A 58 -17.50 8.37 -3.88
CA TRP A 58 -17.81 8.11 -5.29
C TRP A 58 -19.24 8.50 -5.64
N ALA A 59 -20.15 8.46 -4.66
CA ALA A 59 -21.53 8.93 -4.82
C ALA A 59 -21.61 10.44 -5.09
N VAL A 60 -20.75 11.25 -4.44
CA VAL A 60 -20.67 12.70 -4.70
C VAL A 60 -20.12 12.97 -6.09
N LEU A 61 -19.10 12.21 -6.49
CA LEU A 61 -18.49 12.35 -7.81
C LEU A 61 -19.44 11.90 -8.93
N GLU A 62 -20.15 10.78 -8.74
CA GLU A 62 -21.21 10.32 -9.64
C GLU A 62 -22.35 11.34 -9.73
N ALA A 63 -22.83 11.88 -8.61
CA ALA A 63 -23.87 12.91 -8.59
C ALA A 63 -23.45 14.15 -9.37
N ARG A 64 -22.19 14.58 -9.21
CA ARG A 64 -21.62 15.70 -9.96
C ARG A 64 -21.53 15.41 -11.46
N LEU A 65 -21.00 14.26 -11.84
CA LEU A 65 -20.90 13.85 -13.25
C LEU A 65 -22.27 13.69 -13.93
N VAL A 66 -23.28 13.25 -13.19
CA VAL A 66 -24.68 13.21 -13.67
C VAL A 66 -25.23 14.63 -13.83
N SER A 67 -24.96 15.53 -12.87
CA SER A 67 -25.40 16.94 -12.96
C SER A 67 -24.74 17.71 -14.12
N GLU A 68 -23.49 17.38 -14.44
CA GLU A 68 -22.73 17.93 -15.56
C GLU A 68 -23.08 17.25 -16.91
N GLY A 69 -23.93 16.22 -16.88
CA GLY A 69 -24.40 15.51 -18.08
C GLY A 69 -23.36 14.60 -18.73
N LEU A 70 -22.23 14.35 -18.05
CA LEU A 70 -21.14 13.51 -18.53
C LEU A 70 -21.47 12.02 -18.41
N VAL A 71 -22.36 11.64 -17.47
CA VAL A 71 -22.77 10.25 -17.23
C VAL A 71 -24.29 10.14 -17.13
N ARG A 72 -24.88 9.09 -17.72
CA ARG A 72 -26.30 8.75 -17.54
C ARG A 72 -26.47 8.00 -16.22
N GLY A 73 -27.22 8.57 -15.27
CA GLY A 73 -27.45 7.94 -13.97
C GLY A 73 -27.98 6.50 -14.05
N SER A 74 -27.41 5.62 -13.23
CA SER A 74 -27.55 4.15 -13.25
C SER A 74 -28.93 3.59 -12.84
N ARG A 75 -30.03 4.20 -13.28
CA ARG A 75 -31.39 3.66 -13.03
C ARG A 75 -31.69 2.34 -13.77
N SER A 76 -30.75 1.83 -14.57
CA SER A 76 -30.96 0.68 -15.47
C SER A 76 -30.69 -0.69 -14.84
N VAL A 77 -29.98 -0.79 -13.71
CA VAL A 77 -29.57 -2.11 -13.16
C VAL A 77 -30.64 -2.76 -12.27
N ARG A 78 -31.67 -2.02 -11.83
CA ARG A 78 -32.80 -2.58 -11.07
C ARG A 78 -33.74 -3.48 -11.89
N ARG A 79 -33.45 -3.71 -13.17
CA ARG A 79 -34.21 -4.59 -14.07
C ARG A 79 -33.67 -6.03 -14.15
N PHE A 80 -32.49 -6.34 -13.61
CA PHE A 80 -31.99 -7.72 -13.55
C PHE A 80 -32.42 -8.41 -12.23
N GLY A 81 -33.71 -8.72 -12.15
CA GLY A 81 -34.26 -10.04 -11.78
C GLY A 81 -33.79 -10.88 -10.58
N ILE A 82 -32.99 -10.40 -9.63
CA ILE A 82 -32.55 -11.21 -8.47
C ILE A 82 -33.14 -10.71 -7.13
N ALA A 83 -33.72 -9.51 -7.09
CA ALA A 83 -34.25 -8.89 -5.87
C ALA A 83 -35.72 -9.22 -5.56
N ALA A 84 -36.19 -10.43 -5.88
CA ALA A 84 -37.54 -10.89 -5.56
C ALA A 84 -37.57 -12.30 -4.96
N ALA A 85 -36.50 -12.72 -4.29
CA ALA A 85 -36.58 -13.90 -3.42
C ALA A 85 -37.36 -13.51 -2.15
N PRO A 86 -38.44 -14.23 -1.79
CA PRO A 86 -39.21 -13.93 -0.59
C PRO A 86 -38.34 -14.17 0.66
N ALA A 87 -38.48 -13.30 1.67
CA ALA A 87 -37.58 -13.22 2.84
C ALA A 87 -37.39 -14.56 3.59
N TRP A 88 -38.37 -15.47 3.54
CA TRP A 88 -38.27 -16.79 4.16
C TRP A 88 -37.21 -17.70 3.50
N MET A 89 -36.90 -17.47 2.22
CA MET A 89 -35.89 -18.25 1.48
C MET A 89 -34.46 -17.84 1.84
N GLN A 90 -34.24 -16.56 2.17
CA GLN A 90 -32.95 -16.07 2.71
C GLN A 90 -32.68 -16.62 4.11
N ALA A 91 -33.70 -16.71 4.96
CA ALA A 91 -33.55 -17.29 6.30
C ALA A 91 -33.19 -18.79 6.24
N ALA A 92 -33.80 -19.54 5.32
CA ALA A 92 -33.48 -20.95 5.12
C ALA A 92 -32.03 -21.15 4.61
N ALA A 93 -31.57 -20.32 3.67
CA ALA A 93 -30.20 -20.38 3.18
C ALA A 93 -29.17 -20.04 4.27
N ALA A 94 -29.45 -19.04 5.12
CA ALA A 94 -28.58 -18.66 6.23
C ALA A 94 -28.46 -19.79 7.27
N LEU A 95 -29.56 -20.48 7.58
CA LEU A 95 -29.57 -21.60 8.53
C LEU A 95 -28.73 -22.79 8.02
N VAL A 96 -28.86 -23.14 6.74
CA VAL A 96 -28.11 -24.24 6.12
C VAL A 96 -26.61 -23.94 6.09
N LEU A 97 -26.21 -22.71 5.74
CA LEU A 97 -24.81 -22.30 5.76
C LEU A 97 -24.22 -22.29 7.16
N PHE A 98 -24.99 -21.86 8.17
CA PHE A 98 -24.57 -21.85 9.56
C PHE A 98 -24.36 -23.26 10.14
N LEU A 99 -25.29 -24.18 9.85
CA LEU A 99 -25.19 -25.58 10.26
C LEU A 99 -24.05 -26.32 9.54
N ALA A 100 -23.81 -26.02 8.25
CA ALA A 100 -22.69 -26.59 7.52
C ALA A 100 -21.32 -26.08 8.03
N GLY A 101 -21.24 -24.85 8.54
CA GLY A 101 -19.99 -24.26 9.04
C GLY A 101 -19.57 -24.71 10.44
N SER A 102 -20.51 -25.11 11.29
CA SER A 102 -20.24 -25.46 12.70
C SER A 102 -19.64 -26.86 12.90
N GLY A 103 -19.81 -27.78 11.96
CA GLY A 103 -19.29 -29.15 12.06
C GLY A 103 -17.77 -29.28 11.83
N THR A 104 -17.15 -28.36 11.09
CA THR A 104 -15.77 -28.52 10.61
C THR A 104 -14.72 -27.92 11.54
N GLY A 105 -15.10 -27.03 12.47
CA GLY A 105 -14.15 -26.28 13.33
C GLY A 105 -13.66 -27.03 14.58
N LEU A 106 -14.37 -28.05 15.06
CA LEU A 106 -14.04 -28.75 16.31
C LEU A 106 -13.05 -29.92 16.12
N ALA A 107 -12.77 -30.34 14.89
CA ALA A 107 -11.88 -31.49 14.63
C ALA A 107 -10.39 -31.11 14.52
N LEU A 108 -10.06 -29.81 14.38
CA LEU A 108 -8.66 -29.34 14.26
C LEU A 108 -8.10 -28.72 15.56
N ALA A 109 -8.91 -28.65 16.63
CA ALA A 109 -8.50 -28.04 17.90
C ALA A 109 -7.99 -29.05 18.95
N GLY A 110 -7.90 -30.33 18.62
CA GLY A 110 -7.53 -31.37 19.57
C GLY A 110 -6.33 -32.17 19.11
N THR A 111 -5.13 -31.71 19.46
CA THR A 111 -3.97 -32.48 20.00
C THR A 111 -2.63 -31.87 19.57
N ASP A 112 -1.94 -31.19 20.49
CA ASP A 112 -0.48 -31.11 20.47
C ASP A 112 0.03 -31.16 21.93
N PRO A 113 0.78 -32.21 22.34
CA PRO A 113 1.49 -32.23 23.61
C PRO A 113 2.83 -31.49 23.49
N ALA A 114 3.02 -30.46 24.31
CA ALA A 114 4.26 -29.69 24.38
C ALA A 114 5.45 -30.54 24.88
N VAL A 115 6.52 -30.58 24.09
CA VAL A 115 7.84 -31.14 24.45
C VAL A 115 8.66 -30.06 25.17
N PRO A 116 9.24 -30.32 26.36
CA PRO A 116 10.08 -29.34 27.04
C PRO A 116 11.49 -29.34 26.44
N VAL A 117 11.87 -28.23 25.79
CA VAL A 117 13.25 -27.96 25.34
C VAL A 117 14.00 -27.24 26.45
N GLY A 118 15.22 -27.72 26.73
CA GLY A 118 16.04 -27.36 27.89
C GLY A 118 16.37 -25.87 28.04
N ALA A 119 16.43 -25.46 29.30
CA ALA A 119 16.72 -24.10 29.74
C ALA A 119 18.19 -23.72 29.50
N LEU A 120 18.39 -22.62 28.78
CA LEU A 120 19.58 -21.76 28.91
C LEU A 120 19.28 -20.70 29.99
N PRO A 121 20.27 -20.27 30.79
CA PRO A 121 20.05 -19.30 31.86
C PRO A 121 19.79 -17.90 31.27
N VAL A 122 18.54 -17.46 31.35
CA VAL A 122 18.15 -16.07 31.08
C VAL A 122 18.48 -15.24 32.31
N GLN A 123 19.31 -14.22 32.12
CA GLN A 123 19.73 -13.25 33.11
C GLN A 123 18.53 -12.40 33.55
N GLU A 124 18.40 -12.17 34.86
CA GLU A 124 17.25 -11.53 35.53
C GLU A 124 16.95 -10.12 34.98
N GLY A 125 15.97 -10.05 34.09
CA GLY A 125 15.06 -8.92 33.96
C GLY A 125 13.68 -9.52 33.91
N THR A 126 12.91 -9.41 35.00
CA THR A 126 11.66 -10.13 35.30
C THR A 126 10.76 -10.26 34.08
N VAL A 127 10.92 -11.35 33.34
CA VAL A 127 9.98 -11.77 32.30
C VAL A 127 8.81 -12.37 33.07
N THR A 128 7.74 -11.61 33.25
CA THR A 128 6.48 -12.16 33.74
C THR A 128 6.10 -13.29 32.79
N SER A 129 6.13 -14.53 33.29
CA SER A 129 5.73 -15.69 32.48
C SER A 129 4.29 -15.47 32.04
N VAL A 130 3.98 -15.77 30.77
CA VAL A 130 2.62 -15.61 30.21
C VAL A 130 1.58 -16.36 31.05
N SER A 131 2.01 -17.42 31.74
CA SER A 131 1.21 -18.23 32.67
C SER A 131 0.76 -17.51 33.94
N ASP A 132 1.40 -16.40 34.32
CA ASP A 132 1.11 -15.63 35.54
C ASP A 132 0.17 -14.44 35.30
N ILE A 133 -0.19 -14.18 34.04
CA ILE A 133 -1.08 -13.09 33.65
C ILE A 133 -2.54 -13.48 33.94
N ARG A 134 -3.13 -12.89 34.98
CA ARG A 134 -4.49 -13.23 35.45
C ARG A 134 -5.53 -12.14 35.21
N SER A 135 -5.12 -10.98 34.70
CA SER A 135 -6.03 -9.85 34.41
C SER A 135 -5.64 -9.12 33.13
N LEU A 136 -6.60 -8.35 32.59
CA LEU A 136 -6.37 -7.51 31.40
C LEU A 136 -5.31 -6.43 31.66
N ASP A 137 -5.29 -5.86 32.86
CA ASP A 137 -4.29 -4.85 33.25
C ASP A 137 -2.89 -5.46 33.38
N ASP A 138 -2.78 -6.69 33.87
CA ASP A 138 -1.51 -7.44 33.90
C ASP A 138 -1.02 -7.72 32.48
N ALA A 139 -1.92 -8.14 31.58
CA ALA A 139 -1.59 -8.39 30.19
C ALA A 139 -1.09 -7.12 29.49
N ALA A 140 -1.79 -5.99 29.69
CA ALA A 140 -1.40 -4.71 29.13
C ALA A 140 -0.04 -4.23 29.65
N ARG A 141 0.28 -4.47 30.92
CA ARG A 141 1.61 -4.17 31.49
C ARG A 141 2.71 -5.06 30.89
N ALA A 142 2.45 -6.35 30.76
CA ALA A 142 3.39 -7.30 30.18
C ALA A 142 3.73 -6.95 28.72
N VAL A 143 2.72 -6.59 27.91
CA VAL A 143 2.92 -6.16 26.51
C VAL A 143 3.79 -4.92 26.44
N ARG A 144 3.50 -3.88 27.22
CA ARG A 144 4.31 -2.65 27.23
C ARG A 144 5.76 -2.90 27.66
N PHE A 145 5.97 -3.79 28.63
CA PHE A 145 7.32 -4.16 29.07
C PHE A 145 8.08 -4.91 27.97
N ALA A 146 7.44 -5.88 27.31
CA ALA A 146 8.02 -6.62 26.20
C ALA A 146 8.38 -5.71 25.01
N GLU A 147 7.51 -4.74 24.70
CA GLU A 147 7.77 -3.73 23.66
C GLU A 147 9.01 -2.90 23.98
N GLN A 148 9.15 -2.41 25.22
CA GLN A 148 10.33 -1.66 25.66
C GLN A 148 11.61 -2.49 25.54
N GLN A 149 11.55 -3.78 25.94
CA GLN A 149 12.69 -4.68 25.80
C GLN A 149 13.07 -4.93 24.34
N TYR A 150 12.08 -5.12 23.46
CA TYR A 150 12.30 -5.30 22.04
C TYR A 150 12.96 -4.06 21.41
N VAL A 151 12.46 -2.86 21.71
CA VAL A 151 13.04 -1.61 21.22
C VAL A 151 14.48 -1.44 21.71
N ALA A 152 14.75 -1.73 22.98
CA ALA A 152 16.11 -1.67 23.54
C ALA A 152 17.05 -2.67 22.86
N ALA A 153 16.59 -3.91 22.60
CA ALA A 153 17.36 -4.94 21.92
C ALA A 153 17.71 -4.54 20.47
N LEU A 154 16.76 -3.96 19.73
CA LEU A 154 17.00 -3.46 18.38
C LEU A 154 18.02 -2.32 18.35
N THR A 155 17.94 -1.39 19.29
CA THR A 155 18.92 -0.30 19.40
C THR A 155 20.31 -0.86 19.64
N ARG A 156 20.46 -1.80 20.59
CA ARG A 156 21.75 -2.44 20.87
C ARG A 156 22.28 -3.23 19.68
N TYR A 157 21.41 -3.91 18.94
CA TYR A 157 21.78 -4.62 17.72
C TYR A 157 22.36 -3.65 16.67
N ARG A 158 21.70 -2.52 16.42
CA ARG A 158 22.16 -1.51 15.45
C ARG A 158 23.48 -0.87 15.87
N GLU A 159 23.68 -0.60 17.15
CA GLU A 159 24.96 -0.11 17.67
C GLU A 159 26.10 -1.10 17.35
N LEU A 160 25.88 -2.38 17.62
CA LEU A 160 26.85 -3.44 17.32
C LEU A 160 27.08 -3.60 15.81
N GLU A 161 26.04 -3.47 14.99
CA GLU A 161 26.14 -3.50 13.52
C GLU A 161 26.98 -2.33 12.98
N ASN A 162 26.80 -1.14 13.56
CA ASN A 162 27.59 0.05 13.23
C ASN A 162 29.05 -0.09 13.68
N GLU A 163 29.28 -0.57 14.91
CA GLU A 163 30.63 -0.87 15.44
C GLU A 163 31.37 -1.91 14.59
N ALA A 164 30.64 -2.91 14.08
CA ALA A 164 31.17 -3.94 13.19
C ALA A 164 31.47 -3.43 11.77
N GLY A 165 31.16 -2.16 11.45
CA GLY A 165 31.31 -1.60 10.10
C GLY A 165 30.39 -2.25 9.06
N LEU A 166 29.38 -3.02 9.52
CA LEU A 166 28.32 -3.60 8.70
C LEU A 166 27.19 -2.60 8.47
N GLY A 167 27.16 -1.51 9.25
CA GLY A 167 26.35 -0.34 9.02
C GLY A 167 26.67 0.25 7.66
N THR A 168 25.97 -0.23 6.63
CA THR A 168 26.04 0.31 5.28
C THR A 168 25.79 1.80 5.41
N THR A 169 26.71 2.65 4.94
CA THR A 169 26.42 4.05 4.66
C THR A 169 25.21 4.05 3.72
N GLN A 170 24.01 4.09 4.31
CA GLN A 170 22.77 3.92 3.59
C GLN A 170 22.64 5.13 2.70
N ASP A 171 22.74 4.90 1.40
CA ASP A 171 22.41 5.90 0.39
C ASP A 171 21.06 6.54 0.77
N PRO A 172 21.01 7.86 1.00
CA PRO A 172 19.78 8.54 1.41
C PRO A 172 18.64 8.32 0.41
N VAL A 173 18.96 8.14 -0.89
CA VAL A 173 17.96 7.85 -1.92
C VAL A 173 17.39 6.45 -1.75
N ALA A 174 18.25 5.43 -1.55
CA ALA A 174 17.81 4.06 -1.27
C ALA A 174 16.96 3.96 0.01
N ARG A 175 17.28 4.76 1.03
CA ARG A 175 16.49 4.83 2.26
C ARG A 175 15.11 5.44 2.04
N VAL A 176 14.99 6.50 1.24
CA VAL A 176 13.68 7.06 0.88
C VAL A 176 12.84 6.04 0.12
N ALA A 177 13.42 5.29 -0.83
CA ALA A 177 12.71 4.23 -1.55
C ALA A 177 12.20 3.11 -0.61
N ALA A 178 12.98 2.73 0.40
CA ALA A 178 12.55 1.76 1.41
C ALA A 178 11.38 2.31 2.26
N LEU A 179 11.44 3.58 2.67
CA LEU A 179 10.37 4.23 3.43
C LEU A 179 9.08 4.35 2.60
N GLU A 180 9.17 4.61 1.30
CA GLU A 180 8.01 4.63 0.40
C GLU A 180 7.35 3.25 0.26
N THR A 181 8.16 2.19 0.20
CA THR A 181 7.66 0.81 0.19
C THR A 181 6.93 0.47 1.50
N LEU A 182 7.47 0.88 2.65
CA LEU A 182 6.83 0.71 3.95
C LEU A 182 5.54 1.54 4.08
N LEU A 183 5.51 2.74 3.50
CA LEU A 183 4.30 3.57 3.42
C LEU A 183 3.20 2.88 2.61
N ALA A 184 3.53 2.32 1.45
CA ALA A 184 2.58 1.57 0.64
C ALA A 184 2.02 0.34 1.40
N ALA A 185 2.89 -0.41 2.07
CA ALA A 185 2.49 -1.57 2.87
C ALA A 185 1.60 -1.21 4.07
N SER A 186 1.96 -0.14 4.81
CA SER A 186 1.19 0.31 5.97
C SER A 186 -0.18 0.86 5.58
N GLN A 187 -0.31 1.54 4.44
CA GLN A 187 -1.60 1.97 3.91
C GLN A 187 -2.52 0.78 3.59
N GLU A 188 -1.97 -0.30 3.03
CA GLU A 188 -2.78 -1.50 2.77
C GLU A 188 -3.21 -2.19 4.07
N ALA A 189 -2.31 -2.27 5.06
CA ALA A 189 -2.65 -2.79 6.39
C ALA A 189 -3.76 -1.96 7.06
N LEU A 190 -3.70 -0.63 6.96
CA LEU A 190 -4.73 0.28 7.48
C LEU A 190 -6.06 0.17 6.75
N ARG A 191 -6.08 -0.25 5.48
CA ARG A 191 -7.35 -0.54 4.79
C ARG A 191 -8.07 -1.73 5.38
N VAL A 192 -7.32 -2.74 5.84
CA VAL A 192 -7.88 -3.95 6.46
C VAL A 192 -8.34 -3.67 7.89
N ALA A 193 -7.57 -2.89 8.65
CA ALA A 193 -7.86 -2.58 10.05
C ALA A 193 -7.69 -1.06 10.35
N PRO A 194 -8.67 -0.23 9.96
CA PRO A 194 -8.52 1.24 10.02
C PRO A 194 -8.46 1.80 11.44
N THR A 195 -9.06 1.10 12.41
CA THR A 195 -9.08 1.49 13.82
C THR A 195 -7.97 0.83 14.64
N ASP A 196 -7.03 0.12 14.00
CA ASP A 196 -5.91 -0.49 14.72
C ASP A 196 -4.92 0.60 15.16
N PRO A 197 -4.71 0.79 16.48
CA PRO A 197 -3.82 1.83 16.98
C PRO A 197 -2.34 1.57 16.63
N VAL A 198 -1.92 0.31 16.50
CA VAL A 198 -0.53 -0.06 16.19
C VAL A 198 -0.21 0.31 14.76
N LEU A 199 -1.08 -0.08 13.81
CA LEU A 199 -0.89 0.23 12.40
C LEU A 199 -0.90 1.74 12.13
N ASN A 200 -1.78 2.47 12.82
CA ASN A 200 -1.82 3.93 12.73
C ASN A 200 -0.54 4.57 13.26
N GLY A 201 0.00 4.08 14.39
CA GLY A 201 1.28 4.54 14.93
C GLY A 201 2.45 4.29 13.98
N VAL A 202 2.52 3.09 13.39
CA VAL A 202 3.56 2.73 12.41
C VAL A 202 3.48 3.65 11.18
N PHE A 203 2.29 3.87 10.62
CA PHE A 203 2.11 4.75 9.46
C PHE A 203 2.59 6.17 9.73
N VAL A 204 2.19 6.77 10.87
CA VAL A 204 2.57 8.13 11.24
C VAL A 204 4.09 8.24 11.41
N ASN A 205 4.72 7.26 12.05
CA ASN A 205 6.17 7.25 12.25
C ASN A 205 6.93 7.15 10.92
N VAL A 206 6.55 6.23 10.05
CA VAL A 206 7.18 6.07 8.72
C VAL A 206 6.99 7.33 7.87
N PHE A 207 5.79 7.93 7.91
CA PHE A 207 5.52 9.17 7.20
C PHE A 207 6.39 10.33 7.70
N ALA A 208 6.51 10.49 9.03
CA ALA A 208 7.35 11.52 9.62
C ALA A 208 8.84 11.34 9.25
N GLU A 209 9.33 10.09 9.30
CA GLU A 209 10.71 9.77 8.93
C GLU A 209 11.01 10.10 7.45
N ARG A 210 10.09 9.76 6.53
CA ARG A 210 10.23 10.13 5.11
C ARG A 210 10.29 11.64 4.92
N GLN A 211 9.42 12.38 5.59
CA GLN A 211 9.40 13.85 5.50
C GLN A 211 10.65 14.49 6.09
N GLN A 212 11.25 13.89 7.11
CA GLN A 212 12.53 14.33 7.66
C GLN A 212 13.67 14.06 6.67
N MET A 213 13.72 12.87 6.07
CA MET A 213 14.76 12.52 5.10
C MET A 213 14.72 13.39 3.85
N LEU A 214 13.54 13.63 3.27
CA LEU A 214 13.41 14.51 2.10
C LEU A 214 13.91 15.94 2.41
N ARG A 215 13.64 16.46 3.62
CA ARG A 215 14.16 17.76 4.05
C ARG A 215 15.67 17.75 4.23
N GLN A 216 16.26 16.66 4.73
CA GLN A 216 17.72 16.53 4.86
C GLN A 216 18.41 16.50 3.50
N ILE A 217 17.85 15.75 2.53
CA ILE A 217 18.38 15.71 1.15
C ILE A 217 18.34 17.10 0.52
N GLN A 218 17.19 17.79 0.60
CA GLN A 218 17.04 19.16 0.08
C GLN A 218 18.03 20.14 0.74
N ALA A 219 18.27 20.00 2.04
CA ALA A 219 19.23 20.84 2.76
C ALA A 219 20.68 20.54 2.34
N SER A 220 21.04 19.28 2.12
CA SER A 220 22.38 18.91 1.64
C SER A 220 22.63 19.30 0.18
N GLU A 221 21.61 19.25 -0.67
CA GLU A 221 21.70 19.62 -2.09
C GLU A 221 21.84 21.15 -2.27
N GLY A 222 21.31 21.93 -1.32
CA GLY A 222 21.46 23.39 -1.28
C GLY A 222 22.82 23.90 -0.78
N ASP A 223 23.61 23.06 -0.11
CA ASP A 223 24.98 23.40 0.34
C ASP A 223 26.04 23.08 -0.72
N ASP A 224 25.73 22.21 -1.69
CA ASP A 224 26.58 21.86 -2.83
C ASP A 224 26.35 22.75 -4.08
N SER A 225 25.51 23.79 -3.97
CA SER A 225 25.32 24.77 -5.05
C SER A 225 26.40 25.86 -5.04
N TRP A 226 27.56 25.51 -5.61
CA TRP A 226 28.43 26.32 -6.48
C TRP A 226 28.83 27.76 -6.04
N PHE A 227 30.10 27.89 -5.63
CA PHE A 227 31.05 28.83 -6.26
C PHE A 227 31.57 28.24 -7.57
#